data_AF-A0A924CJN5-F1
#
_entry.id   AF-A0A924CJN5-F1
#
_cell.length_a   1.000
_cell.length_b   1.000
_cell.length_c   1.000
_cell.angle_alpha   90.00
_cell.angle_beta   90.00
_cell.angle_gamma   90.00
#
_symmetry.space_group_name_H-M   'P 1'
#
loop_
_entity.id
_entity.type
_entity.pdbx_description
1 polymer ?
#
loop_
_entity_poly.entity_id
_entity_poly.type
_entity_poly.pdbx_seq_one_letter_code
_entity_poly.pdbx_strand_id
1 'polypeptide(L)'
;ENTISQKDFDDAKSNLETAEASQKQLHAQVNEARLNLGNTRVVVPISGVTGVAAKANGSLVTPAESLLTTLEQTDPVYVNFSVPEVDYLKLAKDVLDALKRVPGTTNVQILGAKDYAMRIWMRPDRMA
;
A
#
# COMPACT_ATOMS: atom_id res chain seq x y z
N GLU A 1 4.28 -64.61 -20.88
CA GLU A 1 3.19 -63.98 -20.11
C GLU A 1 3.68 -62.77 -19.30
N ASN A 2 4.17 -61.73 -19.95
CA ASN A 2 4.48 -60.46 -19.26
C ASN A 2 4.46 -59.29 -20.26
N THR A 3 3.33 -59.14 -20.96
CA THR A 3 3.07 -57.94 -21.77
C THR A 3 1.92 -57.22 -21.09
N ILE A 4 2.25 -56.47 -20.05
CA ILE A 4 1.39 -55.37 -19.62
C ILE A 4 1.27 -54.50 -20.88
N SER A 5 0.05 -54.33 -21.39
CA SER A 5 -0.16 -53.67 -22.67
C SER A 5 0.30 -52.22 -22.52
N GLN A 6 1.03 -51.69 -23.51
CA GLN A 6 1.46 -50.28 -23.50
C GLN A 6 0.27 -49.34 -23.25
N LYS A 7 -0.92 -49.77 -23.69
CA LYS A 7 -2.21 -49.17 -23.39
C LYS A 7 -2.52 -49.07 -21.89
N ASP A 8 -2.32 -50.14 -21.11
CA ASP A 8 -2.62 -50.13 -19.67
C ASP A 8 -1.66 -49.18 -18.92
N PHE A 9 -0.42 -49.06 -19.39
CA PHE A 9 0.55 -48.08 -18.86
C PHE A 9 0.13 -46.64 -19.18
N ASP A 10 -0.27 -46.36 -20.42
CA ASP A 10 -0.75 -45.04 -20.83
C ASP A 10 -2.06 -44.66 -20.11
N ASP A 11 -2.97 -45.61 -19.93
CA ASP A 11 -4.21 -45.44 -19.19
C ASP A 11 -3.91 -45.13 -17.70
N ALA A 12 -2.97 -45.85 -17.07
CA ALA A 12 -2.53 -45.59 -15.70
C ALA A 12 -1.84 -44.22 -15.55
N LYS A 13 -1.02 -43.82 -16.52
CA LYS A 13 -0.35 -42.52 -16.54
C LYS A 13 -1.35 -41.37 -16.69
N SER A 14 -2.30 -41.49 -17.60
CA SER A 14 -3.37 -40.51 -17.78
C SER A 14 -4.25 -40.36 -16.52
N ASN A 15 -4.54 -41.48 -15.86
CA ASN A 15 -5.26 -41.46 -14.57
C ASN A 15 -4.46 -40.75 -13.47
N LEU A 16 -3.14 -40.97 -13.41
CA LEU A 16 -2.27 -40.26 -12.47
C LEU A 16 -2.26 -38.75 -12.74
N GLU A 17 -2.06 -38.33 -13.99
CA GLU A 17 -2.05 -36.92 -14.37
C GLU A 17 -3.40 -36.24 -14.06
N THR A 18 -4.52 -36.94 -14.27
CA THR A 18 -5.86 -36.45 -13.93
C THR A 18 -6.05 -36.32 -12.42
N ALA A 19 -5.58 -37.30 -11.64
CA ALA A 19 -5.64 -37.27 -10.19
C ALA A 19 -4.76 -36.14 -9.61
N GLU A 20 -3.57 -35.92 -10.14
CA GLU A 20 -2.70 -34.82 -9.78
C GLU A 20 -3.32 -33.45 -10.13
N ALA A 21 -3.95 -33.33 -11.31
CA ALA A 21 -4.67 -32.13 -11.69
C ALA A 21 -5.83 -31.85 -10.73
N SER A 22 -6.60 -32.87 -10.36
CA SER A 22 -7.68 -32.75 -9.38
C SER A 22 -7.17 -32.35 -8.00
N GLN A 23 -6.05 -32.93 -7.55
CA GLN A 23 -5.40 -32.57 -6.30
C GLN A 23 -4.94 -31.11 -6.29
N LYS A 24 -4.31 -30.63 -7.38
CA LYS A 24 -3.95 -29.22 -7.55
C LYS A 24 -5.16 -28.30 -7.54
N GLN A 25 -6.26 -28.69 -8.19
CA GLN A 25 -7.51 -27.92 -8.21
C GLN A 25 -8.11 -27.80 -6.80
N LEU A 26 -8.14 -28.90 -6.03
CA LEU A 26 -8.63 -28.88 -4.65
C LEU A 26 -7.73 -28.02 -3.74
N HIS A 27 -6.40 -28.11 -3.92
CA HIS A 27 -5.48 -27.23 -3.22
C HIS A 27 -5.72 -25.75 -3.55
N ALA A 28 -5.98 -25.42 -4.81
CA ALA A 28 -6.32 -24.06 -5.22
C ALA A 28 -7.61 -23.57 -4.52
N GLN A 29 -8.65 -24.40 -4.44
CA GLN A 29 -9.89 -24.07 -3.73
C GLN A 29 -9.67 -23.82 -2.24
N VAL A 30 -8.82 -24.63 -1.59
CA VAL A 30 -8.46 -24.42 -0.18
C VAL A 30 -7.69 -23.11 0.00
N ASN A 31 -6.77 -22.79 -0.92
CA ASN A 31 -6.01 -21.54 -0.88
C ASN A 31 -6.93 -20.33 -1.08
N GLU A 32 -7.89 -20.42 -2.01
CA GLU A 32 -8.90 -19.40 -2.23
C GLU A 32 -9.78 -19.19 -0.97
N ALA A 33 -10.25 -20.27 -0.34
CA ALA A 33 -11.01 -20.18 0.90
C ALA A 33 -10.19 -19.53 2.04
N ARG A 34 -8.90 -19.85 2.14
CA ARG A 34 -7.98 -19.22 3.10
C ARG A 34 -7.77 -17.73 2.81
N LEU A 35 -7.64 -17.35 1.54
CA LEU A 35 -7.51 -15.95 1.15
C LEU A 35 -8.78 -15.17 1.50
N ASN A 36 -9.96 -15.74 1.21
CA ASN A 36 -11.25 -15.14 1.56
C ASN A 36 -11.40 -14.96 3.08
N LEU A 37 -10.98 -15.96 3.87
CA LEU A 37 -10.94 -15.85 5.33
C LEU A 37 -9.96 -14.76 5.77
N GLY A 38 -8.78 -14.67 5.17
CA GLY A 38 -7.81 -13.60 5.44
C GLY A 38 -8.37 -12.20 5.15
N ASN A 39 -9.10 -12.05 4.04
CA ASN A 39 -9.75 -10.81 3.64
C ASN A 39 -10.90 -10.38 4.57
N THR A 40 -11.38 -11.24 5.47
CA THR A 40 -12.31 -10.81 6.54
C THR A 40 -11.65 -9.89 7.57
N ARG A 41 -10.32 -9.97 7.71
CA ARG A 41 -9.54 -9.08 8.57
C ARG A 41 -8.86 -8.01 7.72
N VAL A 42 -9.55 -6.88 7.59
CA VAL A 42 -9.01 -5.72 6.88
C VAL A 42 -7.95 -5.04 7.76
N VAL A 43 -6.71 -5.03 7.29
CA VAL A 43 -5.58 -4.31 7.90
C VAL A 43 -5.07 -3.25 6.95
N VAL A 44 -4.52 -2.17 7.49
CA VAL A 44 -3.93 -1.11 6.67
C VAL A 44 -2.42 -1.31 6.57
N PRO A 45 -1.82 -1.23 5.37
CA PRO A 45 -0.40 -1.53 5.16
C PRO A 45 0.54 -0.39 5.59
N ILE A 46 -0.01 0.77 5.94
CA ILE A 46 0.73 1.97 6.34
C ILE A 46 0.44 2.33 7.80
N SER A 47 1.48 2.86 8.47
CA SER A 47 1.35 3.41 9.82
C SER A 47 0.76 4.82 9.75
N GLY A 48 -0.22 5.11 10.60
CA GLY A 48 -0.89 6.40 10.67
C GLY A 48 -1.86 6.47 11.84
N VAL A 49 -2.54 7.59 11.96
CA VAL A 49 -3.59 7.80 12.96
C VAL A 49 -4.94 7.51 12.30
N THR A 50 -5.69 6.60 12.91
CA THR A 50 -7.02 6.21 12.43
C THR A 50 -8.01 7.35 12.66
N GLY A 51 -8.68 7.79 11.59
CA GLY A 51 -9.78 8.76 11.67
C GLY A 51 -11.07 8.12 12.19
N VAL A 52 -12.17 8.88 12.12
CA VAL A 52 -13.49 8.38 12.54
C VAL A 52 -13.93 7.23 11.61
N ALA A 53 -14.47 6.16 12.19
CA ALA A 53 -15.00 5.04 11.41
C ALA A 53 -16.18 5.52 10.55
N ALA A 54 -16.10 5.28 9.24
CA ALA A 54 -17.16 5.64 8.30
C ALA A 54 -18.37 4.69 8.39
N LYS A 55 -18.18 3.49 8.95
CA LYS A 55 -19.23 2.48 9.17
C LYS A 55 -19.28 2.09 10.64
N ALA A 56 -20.49 1.91 11.16
CA ALA A 56 -20.72 1.44 12.53
C ALA A 56 -20.53 -0.08 12.63
N ASN A 57 -20.18 -0.57 13.82
CA ASN A 57 -20.04 -1.99 14.10
C ASN A 57 -21.34 -2.74 13.75
N GLY A 58 -21.23 -3.84 13.00
CA GLY A 58 -22.37 -4.64 12.56
C GLY A 58 -23.06 -4.17 11.27
N SER A 59 -22.55 -3.10 10.63
CA SER A 59 -23.02 -2.69 9.31
C SER A 59 -22.59 -3.71 8.25
N LEU A 60 -23.48 -4.04 7.31
CA LEU A 60 -23.14 -4.86 6.15
C LEU A 60 -22.18 -4.08 5.24
N VAL A 61 -21.05 -4.70 4.92
CA VAL A 61 -20.04 -4.16 4.01
C VAL A 61 -20.09 -4.99 2.74
N THR A 62 -20.18 -4.32 1.58
CA THR A 62 -20.05 -4.98 0.29
C THR A 62 -18.70 -4.61 -0.35
N PRO A 63 -18.17 -5.42 -1.27
CA PRO A 63 -16.92 -5.09 -1.97
C PRO A 63 -16.97 -3.74 -2.73
N ALA A 64 -18.16 -3.24 -3.03
CA ALA A 64 -18.37 -1.93 -3.66
C ALA A 64 -18.27 -0.75 -2.67
N GLU A 65 -18.50 -1.00 -1.37
CA GLU A 65 -18.43 0.01 -0.31
C GLU A 65 -17.20 -0.21 0.58
N SER A 66 -16.02 -0.12 -0.05
CA SER A 66 -14.72 -0.49 0.54
C SER A 66 -14.16 0.50 1.57
N LEU A 67 -14.74 1.68 1.70
CA LEU A 67 -14.27 2.68 2.66
C LEU A 67 -14.88 2.43 4.05
N LEU A 68 -14.12 1.73 4.90
CA LEU A 68 -14.50 1.46 6.29
C LEU A 68 -14.08 2.59 7.23
N THR A 69 -12.86 3.08 7.05
CA THR A 69 -12.24 4.13 7.86
C THR A 69 -11.11 4.78 7.05
N THR A 70 -10.91 6.08 7.24
CA THR A 70 -9.77 6.81 6.69
C THR A 70 -8.60 6.77 7.67
N LEU A 71 -7.40 6.53 7.18
CA LEU A 71 -6.16 6.62 7.96
C LEU A 71 -5.37 7.83 7.48
N GLU A 72 -5.00 8.70 8.40
CA GLU A 72 -4.17 9.86 8.13
C GLU A 72 -2.74 9.57 8.57
N GLN A 73 -1.81 9.57 7.62
CA GLN A 73 -0.40 9.39 7.90
C GLN A 73 0.20 10.74 8.31
N THR A 74 0.49 10.90 9.60
CA THR A 74 1.03 12.13 10.19
C THR A 74 2.55 12.26 10.08
N ASP A 75 3.25 11.22 9.64
CA ASP A 75 4.68 11.28 9.35
C ASP A 75 4.95 10.69 7.95
N PRO A 76 5.44 11.48 6.97
CA PRO A 76 5.86 12.88 7.05
C PRO A 76 4.73 13.89 6.75
N VAL A 77 4.77 15.05 7.40
CA VAL A 77 3.83 16.17 7.14
C VAL A 77 4.34 17.02 5.97
N TYR A 78 3.42 17.44 5.10
CA TYR A 78 3.69 18.37 3.99
C TYR A 78 3.12 19.75 4.30
N VAL A 79 3.94 20.78 4.15
CA VAL A 79 3.49 22.18 4.15
C VAL A 79 3.84 22.81 2.82
N ASN A 80 2.85 23.38 2.15
CA ASN A 80 3.02 24.09 0.87
C ASN A 80 3.02 25.60 1.13
N PHE A 81 4.05 26.29 0.68
CA PHE A 81 4.14 27.75 0.72
C PHE A 81 4.18 28.31 -0.70
N SER A 82 3.38 29.33 -0.99
CA SER A 82 3.40 30.08 -2.25
C SER A 82 4.18 31.38 -2.06
N VAL A 83 5.24 31.59 -2.83
CA VAL A 83 6.09 32.79 -2.73
C VAL A 83 6.06 33.57 -4.06
N PRO A 84 5.83 34.90 -4.03
CA PRO A 84 5.95 35.75 -5.21
C PRO A 84 7.38 35.77 -5.77
N GLU A 85 7.52 35.78 -7.10
CA GLU A 85 8.80 35.60 -7.81
C GLU A 85 9.88 36.66 -7.46
N VAL A 86 9.47 37.89 -7.13
CA VAL A 86 10.38 39.01 -6.81
C VAL A 86 11.13 38.78 -5.49
N ASP A 87 10.53 38.07 -4.54
CA ASP A 87 11.11 37.81 -3.22
C ASP A 87 11.70 36.39 -3.10
N TYR A 88 11.41 35.52 -4.07
CA TYR A 88 11.79 34.10 -4.06
C TYR A 88 13.31 33.87 -4.03
N LEU A 89 14.13 34.60 -4.80
CA LEU A 89 15.58 34.36 -4.84
C LEU A 89 16.29 34.69 -3.52
N LYS A 90 15.80 35.69 -2.78
CA LYS A 90 16.31 36.05 -1.45
C LYS A 90 15.79 35.07 -0.40
N LEU A 91 14.48 34.83 -0.43
CA LEU A 91 13.81 33.96 0.51
C LEU A 91 14.27 32.51 0.39
N ALA A 92 14.45 31.96 -0.82
CA ALA A 92 14.91 30.59 -1.02
C ALA A 92 16.29 30.35 -0.41
N LYS A 93 17.19 31.33 -0.44
CA LYS A 93 18.52 31.21 0.19
C LYS A 93 18.43 31.25 1.72
N ASP A 94 17.71 32.23 2.26
CA ASP A 94 17.59 32.43 3.71
C ASP A 94 16.74 31.33 4.38
N VAL A 95 15.66 30.91 3.71
CA VAL A 95 14.75 29.85 4.18
C VAL A 95 15.38 28.48 4.02
N LEU A 96 16.11 28.18 2.94
CA LEU A 96 16.81 26.90 2.83
C LEU A 96 17.86 26.74 3.94
N ASP A 97 18.59 27.81 4.27
CA ASP A 97 19.57 27.78 5.36
C ASP A 97 18.91 27.74 6.75
N ALA A 98 17.76 28.37 6.94
CA ALA A 98 16.98 28.28 8.18
C ALA A 98 16.33 26.89 8.36
N LEU A 99 15.75 26.31 7.30
CA LEU A 99 15.06 25.02 7.34
C LEU A 99 16.02 23.84 7.50
N LYS A 100 17.25 23.94 6.94
CA LYS A 100 18.33 22.97 7.21
C LYS A 100 18.76 22.95 8.68
N ARG A 101 18.54 24.04 9.43
CA ARG A 101 18.86 24.14 10.86
C ARG A 101 17.74 23.62 11.75
N VAL A 102 16.52 23.41 11.23
CA VAL A 102 15.41 22.83 11.98
C VAL A 102 15.59 21.30 12.06
N PRO A 103 15.70 20.71 13.27
CA PRO A 103 15.77 19.27 13.44
C PRO A 103 14.52 18.58 12.86
N GLY A 104 14.71 17.55 12.03
CA GLY A 104 13.60 16.78 11.43
C GLY A 104 13.23 17.15 9.99
N THR A 105 13.84 18.19 9.40
CA THR A 105 13.66 18.52 7.99
C THR A 105 14.40 17.52 7.10
N THR A 106 13.69 16.60 6.43
CA THR A 106 14.30 15.50 5.67
C THR A 106 14.70 15.90 4.24
N ASN A 107 13.92 16.77 3.59
CA ASN A 107 14.21 17.26 2.24
C ASN A 107 13.43 18.56 1.97
N VAL A 108 13.92 19.43 1.09
CA VAL A 108 13.20 20.63 0.62
C VAL A 108 13.27 20.61 -0.89
N GLN A 109 12.13 20.40 -1.56
CA GLN A 109 12.05 20.41 -3.02
C GLN A 109 11.16 21.56 -3.49
N ILE A 110 11.63 22.27 -4.51
CA ILE A 110 10.92 23.41 -5.10
C ILE A 110 10.36 22.97 -6.44
N LEU A 111 9.05 23.12 -6.63
CA LEU A 111 8.34 22.74 -7.84
C LEU A 111 7.62 23.98 -8.41
N GLY A 112 7.87 24.30 -9.68
CA GLY A 112 7.09 25.28 -10.45
C GLY A 112 7.87 26.51 -10.91
N ALA A 113 7.63 26.92 -12.16
CA ALA A 113 8.30 28.03 -12.86
C ALA A 113 7.38 29.26 -13.06
N LYS A 114 6.31 29.40 -12.26
CA LYS A 114 5.42 30.58 -12.32
C LYS A 114 4.70 30.90 -11.01
N ASP A 115 4.47 29.89 -10.17
CA ASP A 115 4.10 30.02 -8.75
C ASP A 115 4.96 29.02 -7.96
N TYR A 116 5.96 29.51 -7.23
CA TYR A 116 6.90 28.63 -6.53
C TYR A 116 6.24 28.01 -5.29
N ALA A 117 5.96 26.71 -5.35
CA ALA A 117 5.55 25.93 -4.20
C ALA A 117 6.78 25.28 -3.54
N MET A 118 7.01 25.55 -2.26
CA MET A 118 8.06 24.91 -1.47
C MET A 118 7.49 23.72 -0.71
N ARG A 119 8.06 22.51 -0.90
CA ARG A 119 7.69 21.28 -0.18
C ARG A 119 8.77 20.93 0.84
N ILE A 120 8.43 21.00 2.13
CA ILE A 120 9.32 20.68 3.25
C ILE A 120 8.85 19.37 3.89
N TRP A 121 9.77 18.43 4.07
CA TRP A 121 9.50 17.16 4.76
C TRP A 121 9.84 17.30 6.23
N MET A 122 8.86 17.30 7.12
CA MET A 122 9.06 17.50 8.56
C MET A 122 8.71 16.24 9.36
N ARG A 123 9.60 15.82 10.27
CA ARG A 123 9.38 14.70 11.19
C ARG A 123 9.18 15.21 12.64
N PRO A 124 7.97 15.12 13.20
CA PRO A 124 7.64 15.73 14.50
C PRO A 124 8.26 14.99 15.70
N ASP A 125 8.62 13.73 15.55
CA ASP A 125 9.30 12.91 16.58
C ASP A 125 10.70 13.41 16.94
N ARG A 126 11.32 14.23 16.08
CA ARG A 126 12.67 14.79 16.27
C ARG A 126 12.70 16.30 16.56
N MET A 127 11.55 16.91 16.84
CA MET A 127 11.45 18.34 17.14
C MET A 127 11.54 18.68 18.64
N ALA A 128 11.76 17.68 19.50
CA ALA A 128 11.95 17.85 20.94
C ALA A 128 13.40 18.19 21.30
#